data_AF-A0A3D4EQD8-F1
#
_entry.id   AF-A0A3D4EQD8-F1
#
_cell.length_a   1.000
_cell.length_b   1.000
_cell.length_c   1.000
_cell.angle_alpha   90.00
_cell.angle_beta   90.00
_cell.angle_gamma   90.00
#
_symmetry.space_group_name_H-M   'P 1'
#
loop_
_entity.id
_entity.type
_entity.pdbx_description
1 polymer ?
#
loop_
_entity_poly.entity_id
_entity_poly.type
_entity_poly.pdbx_seq_one_letter_code
_entity_poly.pdbx_strand_id
1 'polypeptide(L)'
;MKNYIKYMALSAVLLTACEAELDNPIEDGGFYSSGSADFSNYVAVGNSLTSGYADGALYISGQQNSFPNILAGQFALAGGGMFTQPLVDDNTGGLLANGTQIQPNRFVLTLDADGNPGPTPLQGTPTTDIANVLEGPFNNMGVPGAKSFHLVAPGYGNIAGVAAGAANPYFVRFASSTDATIIGDAAAQSPSFFSLWIGNNDILSYATSGGTGVDQTGNLDPTTYGANDITDPNVFASVYNQEVQALTASASGGVVFNIPDVTSIPFFTTVPYNAIPLDEATAAGVNQAYVQYNGALAQYAALGVITTEERDARTINFTAGQNAIVIEDENLTTLLNPTNGQEIPKIRQATPDDLFVLTSSSIIGTLADPSNPNSVIGVGVPVGDQYVLIPEEQAMIATAQASYNATIQGLAQANGLAFVDARAILNQLAESGIAFDAGTLTSTFATGGAFSLDGVHPTPRGYAYLANQAIAAINETYGSTLPMVNVGDYGTVNISN
;
A
#
# COMPACT_ATOMS: atom_id res chain seq x y z
N MET A 1 -30.88 -6.88 74.53
CA MET A 1 -29.48 -6.88 74.06
C MET A 1 -29.51 -7.23 72.59
N LYS A 2 -29.40 -6.21 71.73
CA LYS A 2 -28.11 -5.72 71.21
C LYS A 2 -27.58 -6.70 70.17
N ASN A 3 -27.90 -6.47 68.90
CA ASN A 3 -26.99 -6.57 67.73
C ASN A 3 -27.67 -6.61 66.35
N TYR A 4 -28.99 -6.41 66.21
CA TYR A 4 -29.63 -6.40 64.88
C TYR A 4 -29.84 -5.01 64.25
N ILE A 5 -29.68 -3.92 65.00
CA ILE A 5 -29.85 -2.55 64.49
C ILE A 5 -28.55 -1.99 63.84
N LYS A 6 -27.39 -2.64 64.06
CA LYS A 6 -26.12 -2.22 63.44
C LYS A 6 -25.92 -2.71 62.00
N TYR A 7 -26.72 -3.68 61.54
CA TYR A 7 -26.58 -4.25 60.19
C TYR A 7 -27.60 -3.72 59.17
N MET A 8 -28.67 -3.04 59.62
CA MET A 8 -29.57 -2.29 58.71
C MET A 8 -29.03 -0.91 58.34
N ALA A 9 -28.17 -0.31 59.17
CA ALA A 9 -27.51 0.96 58.85
C ALA A 9 -26.32 0.80 57.89
N LEU A 10 -25.78 -0.42 57.74
CA LEU A 10 -24.69 -0.71 56.79
C LEU A 10 -25.18 -1.14 55.41
N SER A 11 -26.45 -1.55 55.29
CA SER A 11 -27.08 -1.89 54.01
C SER A 11 -27.69 -0.66 53.30
N ALA A 12 -27.89 0.45 54.03
CA ALA A 12 -28.37 1.72 53.45
C ALA A 12 -27.23 2.62 52.91
N VAL A 13 -25.96 2.34 53.23
CA VAL A 13 -24.79 3.05 52.66
C VAL A 13 -24.23 2.33 51.43
N LEU A 14 -24.64 1.08 51.19
CA LEU A 14 -24.25 0.30 50.01
C LEU A 14 -25.22 0.44 48.82
N LEU A 15 -26.27 1.25 48.95
CA LEU A 15 -27.25 1.52 47.87
C LEU A 15 -27.21 2.97 47.36
N THR A 16 -26.22 3.76 47.77
CA THR A 16 -25.95 5.12 47.23
C THR A 16 -24.63 5.21 46.48
N ALA A 17 -24.06 4.06 46.06
CA ALA A 17 -22.78 3.99 45.31
C ALA A 17 -22.93 3.42 43.89
N CYS A 18 -24.16 3.30 43.40
CA CYS A 18 -24.45 3.15 41.98
C CYS A 18 -25.42 4.26 41.58
N GLU A 19 -24.94 5.49 41.47
CA GLU A 19 -25.31 6.21 40.26
C GLU A 19 -24.67 5.41 39.13
N ALA A 20 -25.47 4.90 38.21
CA ALA A 20 -24.93 4.62 36.89
C ALA A 20 -24.43 5.98 36.40
N GLU A 21 -23.12 6.19 36.39
CA GLU A 21 -22.53 7.15 35.47
C GLU A 21 -22.95 6.67 34.08
N LEU A 22 -24.06 7.24 33.61
CA LEU A 22 -24.33 7.30 32.19
C LEU A 22 -23.22 8.18 31.63
N ASP A 23 -22.09 7.56 31.30
CA ASP A 23 -21.07 8.22 30.50
C ASP A 23 -21.73 8.59 29.17
N ASN A 24 -21.93 9.90 29.04
CA ASN A 24 -22.45 10.68 27.93
C ASN A 24 -23.96 10.96 27.91
N PRO A 25 -24.41 12.00 28.63
CA PRO A 25 -25.37 12.91 28.04
C PRO A 25 -24.68 13.68 26.89
N ILE A 26 -25.23 13.52 25.69
CA ILE A 26 -24.96 14.32 24.50
C ILE A 26 -25.44 15.75 24.78
N GLU A 27 -24.69 16.75 24.29
CA GLU A 27 -24.89 18.21 24.39
C GLU A 27 -24.08 18.93 25.49
N ASP A 28 -22.80 19.23 25.23
CA ASP A 28 -22.27 20.61 25.36
C ASP A 28 -20.82 20.71 24.82
N GLY A 29 -20.54 21.74 24.02
CA GLY A 29 -19.21 22.00 23.47
C GLY A 29 -18.22 22.40 24.56
N GLY A 30 -17.18 21.58 24.76
CA GLY A 30 -16.10 21.90 25.72
C GLY A 30 -15.18 20.76 26.14
N PHE A 31 -15.43 19.51 25.75
CA PHE A 31 -14.58 18.38 26.16
C PHE A 31 -13.34 18.19 25.28
N TYR A 32 -13.48 18.41 23.98
CA TYR A 32 -12.41 18.27 23.00
C TYR A 32 -11.79 19.64 22.66
N SER A 33 -10.47 19.71 22.66
CA SER A 33 -9.70 20.92 22.41
C SER A 33 -8.70 20.70 21.28
N SER A 34 -8.47 21.73 20.47
CA SER A 34 -7.42 21.71 19.45
C SER A 34 -6.01 21.95 20.01
N GLY A 35 -5.89 22.24 21.32
CA GLY A 35 -4.61 22.57 21.93
C GLY A 35 -4.00 23.81 21.25
N SER A 36 -2.78 23.68 20.73
CA SER A 36 -2.13 24.70 19.91
C SER A 36 -2.39 24.58 18.41
N ALA A 37 -3.07 23.53 17.95
CA ALA A 37 -3.40 23.34 16.54
C ALA A 37 -4.63 24.18 16.12
N ASP A 38 -4.73 24.45 14.82
CA ASP A 38 -5.88 25.12 14.20
C ASP A 38 -6.42 24.25 13.05
N PHE A 39 -7.50 23.52 13.31
CA PHE A 39 -8.12 22.63 12.32
C PHE A 39 -9.15 23.31 11.41
N SER A 40 -9.32 24.64 11.49
CA SER A 40 -10.38 25.37 10.78
C SER A 40 -10.35 25.20 9.26
N ASN A 41 -9.18 24.96 8.69
CA ASN A 41 -8.99 24.58 7.29
C ASN A 41 -7.96 23.45 7.17
N TYR A 42 -8.45 22.22 7.25
CA TYR A 42 -7.64 21.01 7.10
C TYR A 42 -7.52 20.62 5.62
N VAL A 43 -6.29 20.45 5.13
CA VAL A 43 -6.00 19.93 3.77
C VAL A 43 -5.13 18.68 3.87
N ALA A 44 -5.56 17.60 3.24
CA ALA A 44 -4.84 16.33 3.19
C ALA A 44 -4.18 16.14 1.83
N VAL A 45 -2.88 15.88 1.81
CA VAL A 45 -2.08 15.72 0.59
C VAL A 45 -1.41 14.35 0.59
N GLY A 46 -1.40 13.68 -0.55
CA GLY A 46 -0.71 12.41 -0.70
C GLY A 46 -1.15 11.61 -1.91
N ASN A 47 -1.07 10.29 -1.78
CA ASN A 47 -1.38 9.35 -2.87
C ASN A 47 -2.71 8.61 -2.65
N SER A 48 -2.76 7.35 -3.10
CA SER A 48 -3.90 6.45 -2.94
C SER A 48 -4.31 6.27 -1.47
N LEU A 49 -3.34 6.20 -0.55
CA LEU A 49 -3.59 6.09 0.90
C LEU A 49 -4.40 7.27 1.45
N THR A 50 -4.13 8.48 0.95
CA THR A 50 -4.85 9.70 1.33
C THR A 50 -6.24 9.76 0.68
N SER A 51 -6.36 9.31 -0.56
CA SER A 51 -7.61 9.40 -1.32
C SER A 51 -8.73 8.45 -0.85
N GLY A 52 -8.40 7.38 -0.11
CA GLY A 52 -9.34 6.30 0.24
C GLY A 52 -9.46 5.21 -0.81
N TYR A 53 -8.39 4.98 -1.57
CA TYR A 53 -8.30 3.88 -2.52
C TYR A 53 -8.27 2.54 -1.80
N ALA A 54 -9.05 1.58 -2.29
CA ALA A 54 -9.10 0.23 -1.75
C ALA A 54 -9.61 -0.73 -2.83
N ASP A 55 -9.37 -2.01 -2.64
CA ASP A 55 -9.85 -3.06 -3.55
C ASP A 55 -9.48 -2.78 -5.02
N GLY A 56 -8.34 -2.14 -5.29
CA GLY A 56 -7.91 -1.85 -6.67
C GLY A 56 -8.66 -0.72 -7.39
N ALA A 57 -9.44 0.12 -6.70
CA ALA A 57 -10.02 1.34 -7.29
C ALA A 57 -10.40 2.43 -6.27
N LEU A 58 -10.72 3.63 -6.74
CA LEU A 58 -11.56 4.57 -5.98
C LEU A 58 -13.03 4.21 -6.12
N TYR A 59 -13.76 4.31 -5.02
CA TYR A 59 -15.22 4.16 -4.96
C TYR A 59 -15.76 4.99 -3.78
N ILE A 60 -17.01 5.47 -3.85
CA ILE A 60 -17.57 6.46 -2.90
C ILE A 60 -17.36 6.04 -1.45
N SER A 61 -17.74 4.81 -1.07
CA SER A 61 -17.60 4.37 0.32
C SER A 61 -16.14 4.21 0.75
N GLY A 62 -15.22 3.91 -0.16
CA GLY A 62 -13.78 3.89 0.13
C GLY A 62 -13.27 5.29 0.48
N GLN A 63 -13.63 6.29 -0.33
CA GLN A 63 -13.26 7.69 -0.09
C GLN A 63 -13.85 8.22 1.22
N GLN A 64 -15.11 7.92 1.51
CA GLN A 64 -15.77 8.32 2.76
C GLN A 64 -15.19 7.66 4.01
N ASN A 65 -14.48 6.53 3.87
CA ASN A 65 -13.77 5.87 4.95
C ASN A 65 -12.25 6.09 4.90
N SER A 66 -11.77 7.03 4.07
CA SER A 66 -10.36 7.41 4.04
C SER A 66 -9.92 7.99 5.39
N PHE A 67 -8.66 7.77 5.77
CA PHE A 67 -8.15 8.32 7.04
C PHE A 67 -8.32 9.85 7.15
N PRO A 68 -8.15 10.68 6.09
CA PRO A 68 -8.38 12.11 6.20
C PRO A 68 -9.83 12.47 6.47
N ASN A 69 -10.80 11.75 5.88
CA ASN A 69 -12.21 12.01 6.15
C ASN A 69 -12.58 11.64 7.61
N ILE A 70 -11.98 10.57 8.14
CA ILE A 70 -12.13 10.18 9.56
C ILE A 70 -11.52 11.26 10.48
N LEU A 71 -10.30 11.73 10.17
CA LEU A 71 -9.64 12.83 10.89
C LEU A 71 -10.49 14.10 10.90
N ALA A 72 -11.00 14.51 9.75
CA ALA A 72 -11.86 15.68 9.62
C ALA A 72 -13.12 15.58 10.51
N GLY A 73 -13.72 14.40 10.60
CA GLY A 73 -14.84 14.13 11.51
C GLY A 73 -14.47 14.35 12.98
N GLN A 74 -13.26 13.98 13.40
CA GLN A 74 -12.80 14.24 14.77
C GLN A 74 -12.38 15.70 14.98
N PHE A 75 -11.76 16.33 13.98
CA PHE A 75 -11.41 17.75 14.02
C PHE A 75 -12.63 18.65 14.18
N ALA A 76 -13.76 18.31 13.55
CA ALA A 76 -15.01 19.06 13.68
C ALA A 76 -15.47 19.21 15.16
N LEU A 77 -15.10 18.27 16.03
CA LEU A 77 -15.40 18.32 17.47
C LEU A 77 -14.55 19.35 18.24
N ALA A 78 -13.46 19.82 17.62
CA ALA A 78 -12.49 20.76 18.19
C ALA A 78 -12.27 21.99 17.29
N GLY A 79 -13.33 22.46 16.62
CA GLY A 79 -13.30 23.68 15.79
C GLY A 79 -12.85 23.47 14.34
N GLY A 80 -12.79 22.23 13.88
CA GLY A 80 -12.47 21.88 12.50
C GLY A 80 -13.51 22.36 11.49
N GLY A 81 -13.03 22.71 10.29
CA GLY A 81 -13.88 23.16 9.19
C GLY A 81 -14.57 22.03 8.41
N MET A 82 -15.30 22.44 7.36
CA MET A 82 -15.83 21.49 6.38
C MET A 82 -14.68 20.80 5.62
N PHE A 83 -14.83 19.50 5.36
CA PHE A 83 -13.88 18.72 4.59
C PHE A 83 -14.56 18.14 3.34
N THR A 84 -14.08 18.54 2.16
CA THR A 84 -14.59 18.09 0.87
C THR A 84 -13.62 17.14 0.18
N GLN A 85 -14.15 16.18 -0.57
CA GLN A 85 -13.37 15.20 -1.34
C GLN A 85 -13.82 15.22 -2.81
N PRO A 86 -12.91 15.00 -3.77
CA PRO A 86 -13.27 14.84 -5.18
C PRO A 86 -13.84 13.43 -5.39
N LEU A 87 -15.07 13.21 -4.92
CA LEU A 87 -15.72 11.90 -4.96
C LEU A 87 -15.82 11.38 -6.40
N VAL A 88 -15.64 10.07 -6.56
CA VAL A 88 -16.06 9.36 -7.78
C VAL A 88 -17.59 9.21 -7.79
N ASP A 89 -18.15 8.84 -8.94
CA ASP A 89 -19.60 8.93 -9.16
C ASP A 89 -20.36 7.67 -8.70
N ASP A 90 -19.65 6.59 -8.34
CA ASP A 90 -20.26 5.30 -7.99
C ASP A 90 -19.44 4.44 -7.00
N ASN A 91 -20.03 3.29 -6.64
CA ASN A 91 -19.36 2.25 -5.85
C ASN A 91 -18.89 1.03 -6.67
N THR A 92 -19.01 1.09 -8.00
CA THR A 92 -18.46 0.08 -8.90
C THR A 92 -16.93 0.20 -8.95
N GLY A 93 -16.44 1.45 -8.88
CA GLY A 93 -15.04 1.78 -9.07
C GLY A 93 -14.61 1.64 -10.53
N GLY A 94 -13.38 2.02 -10.84
CA GLY A 94 -12.88 2.15 -12.22
C GLY A 94 -13.09 3.55 -12.80
N LEU A 95 -12.58 3.78 -14.01
CA LEU A 95 -12.61 5.08 -14.68
C LEU A 95 -12.96 4.93 -16.15
N LEU A 96 -13.73 5.89 -16.66
CA LEU A 96 -13.97 6.14 -18.06
C LEU A 96 -13.16 7.35 -18.55
N ALA A 97 -12.88 7.41 -19.84
CA ALA A 97 -12.46 8.61 -20.55
C ALA A 97 -13.32 8.76 -21.81
N ASN A 98 -14.18 9.79 -21.84
CA ASN A 98 -15.15 10.01 -22.92
C ASN A 98 -16.00 8.75 -23.20
N GLY A 99 -16.49 8.12 -22.14
CA GLY A 99 -17.30 6.90 -22.17
C GLY A 99 -16.53 5.59 -22.36
N THR A 100 -15.21 5.63 -22.60
CA THR A 100 -14.38 4.42 -22.76
C THR A 100 -13.73 4.04 -21.44
N GLN A 101 -13.91 2.80 -20.98
CA GLN A 101 -13.28 2.34 -19.75
C GLN A 101 -11.76 2.26 -19.90
N ILE A 102 -11.03 2.94 -19.00
CA ILE A 102 -9.56 3.01 -18.96
C ILE A 102 -8.96 2.39 -17.70
N GLN A 103 -9.78 2.13 -16.67
CA GLN A 103 -9.38 1.45 -15.44
C GLN A 103 -10.44 0.41 -15.06
N PRO A 104 -10.05 -0.78 -14.57
CA PRO A 104 -10.99 -1.83 -14.18
C PRO A 104 -11.80 -1.41 -12.95
N ASN A 105 -12.94 -2.09 -12.75
CA ASN A 105 -13.75 -1.94 -11.55
C ASN A 105 -13.01 -2.48 -10.32
N ARG A 106 -13.45 -2.08 -9.13
CA ARG A 106 -12.86 -2.58 -7.88
C ARG A 106 -13.05 -4.08 -7.71
N PHE A 107 -12.20 -4.71 -6.91
CA PHE A 107 -12.33 -6.10 -6.49
C PHE A 107 -13.44 -6.29 -5.45
N VAL A 108 -14.08 -7.45 -5.50
CA VAL A 108 -14.98 -7.98 -4.47
C VAL A 108 -14.61 -9.44 -4.21
N LEU A 109 -14.90 -9.92 -3.00
CA LEU A 109 -14.59 -11.29 -2.63
C LEU A 109 -15.68 -12.21 -3.19
N THR A 110 -15.27 -13.19 -4.00
CA THR A 110 -16.14 -14.23 -4.55
C THR A 110 -15.57 -15.61 -4.23
N LEU A 111 -16.36 -16.66 -4.48
CA LEU A 111 -15.91 -18.05 -4.40
C LEU A 111 -15.72 -18.60 -5.81
N ASP A 112 -14.61 -19.30 -6.05
CA ASP A 112 -14.41 -20.06 -7.28
C ASP A 112 -15.32 -21.31 -7.33
N ALA A 113 -15.18 -22.11 -8.40
CA ALA A 113 -15.98 -23.32 -8.61
C ALA A 113 -15.76 -24.39 -7.53
N ASP A 114 -14.60 -24.36 -6.87
CA ASP A 114 -14.20 -25.29 -5.81
C ASP A 114 -14.51 -24.74 -4.40
N GLY A 115 -15.07 -23.52 -4.33
CA GLY A 115 -15.45 -22.85 -3.09
C GLY A 115 -14.31 -22.08 -2.42
N ASN A 116 -13.19 -21.83 -3.11
CA ASN A 116 -12.09 -21.03 -2.57
C ASN A 116 -12.38 -19.53 -2.73
N PRO A 117 -12.19 -18.73 -1.68
CA PRO A 117 -12.40 -17.29 -1.75
C PRO A 117 -11.26 -16.58 -2.51
N GLY A 118 -11.59 -15.65 -3.39
CA GLY A 118 -10.61 -14.86 -4.13
C GLY A 118 -11.15 -13.50 -4.61
N PRO A 119 -10.26 -12.53 -4.91
CA PRO A 119 -10.65 -11.25 -5.45
C PRO A 119 -11.08 -11.41 -6.91
N THR A 120 -12.23 -10.84 -7.27
CA THR A 120 -12.66 -10.72 -8.68
C THR A 120 -13.14 -9.31 -8.95
N PRO A 121 -12.89 -8.74 -10.15
CA PRO A 121 -13.45 -7.45 -10.51
C PRO A 121 -14.98 -7.46 -10.39
N LEU A 122 -15.52 -6.45 -9.72
CA LEU A 122 -16.96 -6.27 -9.57
C LEU A 122 -17.58 -6.08 -10.95
N GLN A 123 -18.60 -6.88 -11.26
CA GLN A 123 -19.32 -6.77 -12.52
C GLN A 123 -20.18 -5.50 -12.56
N GLY A 124 -20.25 -4.86 -13.72
CA GLY A 124 -21.00 -3.62 -13.92
C GLY A 124 -20.24 -2.62 -14.77
N THR A 125 -20.90 -1.51 -15.12
CA THR A 125 -20.28 -0.42 -15.87
C THR A 125 -19.94 0.72 -14.89
N PRO A 126 -18.67 1.17 -14.83
CA PRO A 126 -18.33 2.36 -14.06
C PRO A 126 -18.96 3.61 -14.69
N THR A 127 -19.21 4.63 -13.89
CA THR A 127 -19.86 5.87 -14.32
C THR A 127 -18.94 7.09 -14.21
N THR A 128 -17.82 6.95 -13.51
CA THR A 128 -16.85 8.03 -13.31
C THR A 128 -16.05 8.30 -14.59
N ASP A 129 -16.34 9.40 -15.27
CA ASP A 129 -15.61 9.83 -16.47
C ASP A 129 -14.63 10.95 -16.14
N ILE A 130 -13.36 10.77 -16.51
CA ILE A 130 -12.31 11.76 -16.27
C ILE A 130 -12.48 13.04 -17.10
N ALA A 131 -13.30 13.02 -18.15
CA ALA A 131 -13.66 14.22 -18.90
C ALA A 131 -14.58 15.16 -18.10
N ASN A 132 -15.22 14.68 -17.03
CA ASN A 132 -16.03 15.48 -16.14
C ASN A 132 -15.16 16.05 -15.01
N VAL A 133 -14.70 17.29 -15.20
CA VAL A 133 -13.92 18.02 -14.18
C VAL A 133 -14.87 18.59 -13.13
N LEU A 134 -14.59 18.28 -11.86
CA LEU A 134 -15.30 18.76 -10.69
C LEU A 134 -14.82 20.15 -10.28
N GLU A 135 -15.74 21.01 -9.86
CA GLU A 135 -15.43 22.34 -9.33
C GLU A 135 -15.09 22.27 -7.83
N GLY A 136 -13.90 22.76 -7.47
CA GLY A 136 -13.38 22.76 -6.09
C GLY A 136 -13.71 24.02 -5.28
N PRO A 137 -13.07 24.22 -4.11
CA PRO A 137 -11.88 23.52 -3.62
C PRO A 137 -12.18 22.14 -3.01
N PHE A 138 -11.16 21.27 -2.99
CA PHE A 138 -11.20 19.96 -2.33
C PHE A 138 -10.13 19.87 -1.25
N ASN A 139 -10.54 19.56 -0.02
CA ASN A 139 -9.61 19.40 1.10
C ASN A 139 -8.79 18.12 0.97
N ASN A 140 -9.34 17.04 0.39
CA ASN A 140 -8.58 15.82 0.10
C ASN A 140 -7.93 15.90 -1.28
N MET A 141 -6.64 16.17 -1.30
CA MET A 141 -5.76 16.24 -2.46
C MET A 141 -4.95 14.95 -2.64
N GLY A 142 -5.50 13.80 -2.26
CA GLY A 142 -4.91 12.48 -2.48
C GLY A 142 -5.06 12.03 -3.94
N VAL A 143 -3.95 11.67 -4.59
CA VAL A 143 -3.95 11.24 -6.00
C VAL A 143 -3.38 9.82 -6.13
N PRO A 144 -4.23 8.79 -6.39
CA PRO A 144 -3.76 7.42 -6.57
C PRO A 144 -2.65 7.28 -7.63
N GLY A 145 -1.60 6.51 -7.30
CA GLY A 145 -0.45 6.30 -8.18
C GLY A 145 0.60 7.42 -8.20
N ALA A 146 0.35 8.56 -7.55
CA ALA A 146 1.34 9.64 -7.49
C ALA A 146 2.57 9.24 -6.64
N LYS A 147 3.75 9.47 -7.20
CA LYS A 147 5.06 9.57 -6.49
C LYS A 147 5.27 11.01 -5.99
N SER A 148 6.23 11.24 -5.09
CA SER A 148 6.54 12.56 -4.53
C SER A 148 6.66 13.65 -5.60
N PHE A 149 7.57 13.48 -6.56
CA PHE A 149 7.82 14.47 -7.61
C PHE A 149 6.64 14.76 -8.55
N HIS A 150 5.58 13.94 -8.55
CA HIS A 150 4.37 14.26 -9.30
C HIS A 150 3.54 15.36 -8.65
N LEU A 151 3.64 15.57 -7.34
CA LEU A 151 2.85 16.60 -6.64
C LEU A 151 3.25 18.01 -7.06
N VAL A 152 4.50 18.19 -7.48
CA VAL A 152 5.06 19.45 -7.99
C VAL A 152 5.06 19.56 -9.52
N ALA A 153 4.59 18.53 -10.24
CA ALA A 153 4.68 18.45 -11.70
C ALA A 153 3.53 19.20 -12.40
N PRO A 154 3.81 20.27 -13.18
CA PRO A 154 2.79 20.91 -14.01
C PRO A 154 2.29 19.96 -15.09
N GLY A 155 1.02 20.07 -15.46
CA GLY A 155 0.45 19.22 -16.52
C GLY A 155 -0.01 17.85 -16.03
N TYR A 156 0.27 17.46 -14.78
CA TYR A 156 -0.11 16.14 -14.26
C TYR A 156 -1.63 15.95 -14.16
N GLY A 157 -2.41 17.03 -14.17
CA GLY A 157 -3.87 17.04 -14.25
C GLY A 157 -4.42 17.27 -15.66
N ASN A 158 -3.61 17.19 -16.72
CA ASN A 158 -4.05 17.44 -18.09
C ASN A 158 -4.54 16.16 -18.77
N ILE A 159 -5.83 16.11 -19.15
CA ILE A 159 -6.42 14.93 -19.81
C ILE A 159 -5.68 14.51 -21.08
N ALA A 160 -5.06 15.46 -21.80
CA ALA A 160 -4.29 15.17 -23.01
C ALA A 160 -3.05 14.31 -22.74
N GLY A 161 -2.52 14.33 -21.50
CA GLY A 161 -1.36 13.54 -21.09
C GLY A 161 -1.70 12.11 -20.66
N VAL A 162 -2.96 11.78 -20.39
CA VAL A 162 -3.37 10.50 -19.78
C VAL A 162 -3.03 9.32 -20.69
N ALA A 163 -3.35 9.40 -21.98
CA ALA A 163 -3.08 8.32 -22.93
C ALA A 163 -1.58 8.05 -23.12
N ALA A 164 -0.73 9.05 -22.87
CA ALA A 164 0.73 8.94 -22.95
C ALA A 164 1.38 8.55 -21.60
N GLY A 165 0.60 8.39 -20.53
CA GLY A 165 1.12 8.16 -19.18
C GLY A 165 1.79 9.38 -18.53
N ALA A 166 1.66 10.57 -19.13
CA ALA A 166 2.27 11.82 -18.64
C ALA A 166 1.38 12.58 -17.64
N ALA A 167 0.12 12.17 -17.49
CA ALA A 167 -0.84 12.77 -16.57
C ALA A 167 -1.65 11.70 -15.83
N ASN A 168 -2.18 12.07 -14.67
CA ASN A 168 -2.91 11.16 -13.79
C ASN A 168 -4.42 11.31 -13.97
N PRO A 169 -5.14 10.24 -14.33
CA PRO A 169 -6.57 10.30 -14.62
C PRO A 169 -7.42 10.71 -13.40
N TYR A 170 -6.95 10.50 -12.17
CA TYR A 170 -7.64 10.96 -10.98
C TYR A 170 -7.48 12.47 -10.77
N PHE A 171 -6.26 13.02 -10.91
CA PHE A 171 -6.04 14.46 -10.73
C PHE A 171 -6.69 15.31 -11.83
N VAL A 172 -6.79 14.78 -13.06
CA VAL A 172 -7.55 15.41 -14.16
C VAL A 172 -8.95 15.82 -13.73
N ARG A 173 -9.61 15.03 -12.88
CA ARG A 173 -10.98 15.28 -12.44
C ARG A 173 -11.13 16.50 -11.54
N PHE A 174 -10.07 17.00 -10.92
CA PHE A 174 -10.20 18.07 -9.92
C PHE A 174 -9.06 19.09 -9.90
N ALA A 175 -8.14 19.02 -10.86
CA ALA A 175 -7.12 20.04 -11.06
C ALA A 175 -7.76 21.39 -11.36
N SER A 176 -7.28 22.46 -10.73
CA SER A 176 -7.82 23.82 -10.91
C SER A 176 -7.59 24.37 -12.33
N SER A 177 -6.60 23.86 -13.03
CA SER A 177 -6.30 24.12 -14.44
C SER A 177 -5.44 23.00 -15.02
N THR A 178 -5.26 22.99 -16.35
CA THR A 178 -4.44 21.96 -17.01
C THR A 178 -2.97 22.00 -16.61
N ASP A 179 -2.45 23.15 -16.16
CA ASP A 179 -1.06 23.32 -15.75
C ASP A 179 -0.89 23.37 -14.22
N ALA A 180 -1.97 23.12 -13.46
CA ALA A 180 -1.92 23.07 -12.01
C ALA A 180 -1.03 21.93 -11.51
N THR A 181 -0.45 22.13 -10.32
CA THR A 181 0.25 21.10 -9.56
C THR A 181 -0.62 20.72 -8.36
N ILE A 182 -0.54 19.46 -7.92
CA ILE A 182 -1.33 18.98 -6.77
C ILE A 182 -1.01 19.81 -5.53
N ILE A 183 0.28 20.05 -5.27
CA ILE A 183 0.72 20.85 -4.12
C ILE A 183 0.35 22.32 -4.25
N GLY A 184 0.33 22.86 -5.48
CA GLY A 184 -0.10 24.23 -5.75
C GLY A 184 -1.58 24.42 -5.43
N ASP A 185 -2.43 23.50 -5.88
CA ASP A 185 -3.87 23.51 -5.57
C ASP A 185 -4.14 23.30 -4.08
N ALA A 186 -3.33 22.49 -3.39
CA ALA A 186 -3.39 22.33 -1.93
C ALA A 186 -3.02 23.62 -1.19
N ALA A 187 -1.90 24.25 -1.55
CA ALA A 187 -1.41 25.47 -0.91
C ALA A 187 -2.32 26.68 -1.19
N ALA A 188 -2.94 26.75 -2.37
CA ALA A 188 -3.87 27.82 -2.75
C ALA A 188 -5.10 27.90 -1.82
N GLN A 189 -5.44 26.79 -1.15
CA GLN A 189 -6.52 26.75 -0.16
C GLN A 189 -6.13 27.44 1.15
N SER A 190 -4.86 27.81 1.36
CA SER A 190 -4.33 28.38 2.60
C SER A 190 -4.67 27.53 3.83
N PRO A 191 -4.21 26.25 3.88
CA PRO A 191 -4.48 25.37 5.01
C PRO A 191 -4.02 25.99 6.33
N SER A 192 -4.80 25.79 7.39
CA SER A 192 -4.38 26.06 8.78
C SER A 192 -3.75 24.82 9.41
N PHE A 193 -4.16 23.63 8.96
CA PHE A 193 -3.57 22.34 9.32
C PHE A 193 -3.47 21.44 8.09
N PHE A 194 -2.47 20.56 8.03
CA PHE A 194 -2.35 19.59 6.94
C PHE A 194 -1.99 18.19 7.40
N SER A 195 -2.27 17.20 6.53
CA SER A 195 -1.63 15.89 6.62
C SER A 195 -0.90 15.58 5.33
N LEU A 196 0.34 15.11 5.41
CA LEU A 196 1.14 14.74 4.23
C LEU A 196 1.60 13.28 4.33
N TRP A 197 1.07 12.44 3.44
CA TRP A 197 1.52 11.04 3.28
C TRP A 197 1.79 10.73 1.81
N ILE A 198 3.04 10.93 1.41
CA ILE A 198 3.54 10.70 0.06
C ILE A 198 4.93 10.06 0.16
N GLY A 199 5.37 9.38 -0.90
CA GLY A 199 6.63 8.64 -0.92
C GLY A 199 6.48 7.13 -1.05
N ASN A 200 5.29 6.57 -0.76
CA ASN A 200 5.09 5.11 -0.87
C ASN A 200 5.31 4.62 -2.31
N ASN A 201 4.74 5.31 -3.30
CA ASN A 201 4.88 4.93 -4.71
C ASN A 201 6.29 5.14 -5.25
N ASP A 202 7.14 5.93 -4.58
CA ASP A 202 8.54 6.14 -4.96
C ASP A 202 9.39 4.86 -4.83
N ILE A 203 8.88 3.84 -4.13
CA ILE A 203 9.43 2.47 -4.06
C ILE A 203 8.41 1.36 -4.36
N LEU A 204 7.12 1.57 -4.07
CA LEU A 204 6.10 0.53 -4.21
C LEU A 204 5.86 0.13 -5.67
N SER A 205 5.95 1.05 -6.64
CA SER A 205 5.74 0.67 -8.04
C SER A 205 6.86 -0.21 -8.58
N TYR A 206 8.11 0.02 -8.14
CA TYR A 206 9.23 -0.89 -8.37
C TYR A 206 8.97 -2.27 -7.78
N ALA A 207 8.57 -2.31 -6.50
CA ALA A 207 8.30 -3.56 -5.80
C ALA A 207 7.17 -4.37 -6.46
N THR A 208 6.02 -3.72 -6.71
CA THR A 208 4.82 -4.40 -7.23
C THR A 208 4.92 -4.79 -8.70
N SER A 209 5.90 -4.25 -9.42
CA SER A 209 6.24 -4.70 -10.77
C SER A 209 7.21 -5.86 -10.82
N GLY A 210 7.57 -6.48 -9.67
CA GLY A 210 8.65 -7.47 -9.60
C GLY A 210 9.98 -6.88 -10.05
N GLY A 211 10.31 -5.67 -9.56
CA GLY A 211 11.65 -5.11 -9.71
C GLY A 211 12.09 -4.68 -11.12
N THR A 212 11.22 -4.81 -12.12
CA THR A 212 11.46 -4.39 -13.53
C THR A 212 11.84 -2.92 -13.78
N GLY A 213 11.78 -2.05 -12.76
CA GLY A 213 12.19 -0.65 -12.87
C GLY A 213 13.69 -0.45 -12.69
N VAL A 214 14.11 0.80 -12.56
CA VAL A 214 15.51 1.17 -12.32
C VAL A 214 15.64 1.96 -11.02
N ASP A 215 16.68 1.69 -10.23
CA ASP A 215 17.10 2.58 -9.14
C ASP A 215 17.76 3.84 -9.73
N GLN A 216 17.09 4.98 -9.59
CA GLN A 216 17.53 6.25 -10.15
C GLN A 216 18.58 6.97 -9.28
N THR A 217 19.16 6.32 -8.27
CA THR A 217 20.23 6.90 -7.46
C THR A 217 21.33 7.54 -8.32
N GLY A 218 21.53 8.85 -8.13
CA GLY A 218 22.47 9.70 -8.88
C GLY A 218 21.86 10.44 -10.09
N ASN A 219 20.65 10.10 -10.53
CA ASN A 219 19.93 10.81 -11.58
C ASN A 219 19.00 11.87 -10.97
N LEU A 220 19.35 13.15 -11.08
CA LEU A 220 18.57 14.24 -10.47
C LEU A 220 17.42 14.77 -11.35
N ASP A 221 17.17 14.17 -12.52
CA ASP A 221 16.13 14.59 -13.45
C ASP A 221 14.95 13.60 -13.44
N PRO A 222 13.89 13.83 -12.62
CA PRO A 222 12.74 12.94 -12.54
C PRO A 222 11.92 12.87 -13.82
N THR A 223 12.13 13.76 -14.81
CA THR A 223 11.43 13.69 -16.09
C THR A 223 11.88 12.52 -16.96
N THR A 224 13.01 11.89 -16.61
CA THR A 224 13.56 10.71 -17.29
C THR A 224 13.15 9.38 -16.67
N TYR A 225 12.47 9.41 -15.51
CA TYR A 225 12.14 8.20 -14.76
C TYR A 225 10.99 7.43 -15.42
N GLY A 226 11.10 6.11 -15.40
CA GLY A 226 10.01 5.18 -15.70
C GLY A 226 8.98 5.10 -14.56
N ALA A 227 7.80 4.60 -14.87
CA ALA A 227 6.70 4.47 -13.89
C ALA A 227 7.05 3.54 -12.72
N ASN A 228 7.90 2.54 -12.96
CA ASN A 228 8.31 1.54 -11.97
C ASN A 228 9.64 1.88 -11.30
N ASP A 229 10.26 3.02 -11.59
CA ASP A 229 11.59 3.33 -11.08
C ASP A 229 11.58 3.73 -9.60
N ILE A 230 12.64 3.38 -8.87
CA ILE A 230 12.89 3.93 -7.54
C ILE A 230 13.39 5.37 -7.72
N THR A 231 12.81 6.31 -6.98
CA THR A 231 13.18 7.73 -7.05
C THR A 231 14.59 7.99 -6.47
N ASP A 232 15.34 8.95 -6.99
CA ASP A 232 16.62 9.32 -6.36
C ASP A 232 16.40 9.92 -4.95
N PRO A 233 17.19 9.53 -3.92
CA PRO A 233 17.07 10.08 -2.58
C PRO A 233 17.20 11.61 -2.46
N ASN A 234 18.01 12.26 -3.31
CA ASN A 234 18.16 13.72 -3.28
C ASN A 234 16.98 14.42 -3.98
N VAL A 235 16.45 13.82 -5.05
CA VAL A 235 15.20 14.29 -5.68
C VAL A 235 14.05 14.20 -4.69
N PHE A 236 13.88 13.05 -4.03
CA PHE A 236 12.87 12.88 -2.99
C PHE A 236 13.03 13.93 -1.88
N ALA A 237 14.24 14.09 -1.34
CA ALA A 237 14.50 15.05 -0.25
C ALA A 237 14.19 16.50 -0.65
N SER A 238 14.59 16.90 -1.85
CA SER A 238 14.34 18.24 -2.39
C SER A 238 12.85 18.50 -2.59
N VAL A 239 12.14 17.56 -3.21
CA VAL A 239 10.71 17.68 -3.51
C VAL A 239 9.88 17.64 -2.23
N TYR A 240 10.12 16.68 -1.34
CA TYR A 240 9.37 16.59 -0.08
C TYR A 240 9.56 17.84 0.78
N ASN A 241 10.76 18.44 0.79
CA ASN A 241 10.97 19.74 1.43
C ASN A 241 10.16 20.87 0.76
N GLN A 242 10.07 20.91 -0.57
CA GLN A 242 9.24 21.88 -1.28
C GLN A 242 7.75 21.72 -0.92
N GLU A 243 7.27 20.48 -0.81
CA GLU A 243 5.89 20.18 -0.41
C GLU A 243 5.60 20.64 1.02
N VAL A 244 6.46 20.30 1.97
CA VAL A 244 6.33 20.76 3.37
C VAL A 244 6.34 22.28 3.44
N GLN A 245 7.27 22.95 2.74
CA GLN A 245 7.35 24.42 2.71
C GLN A 245 6.10 25.07 2.12
N ALA A 246 5.52 24.48 1.08
CA ALA A 246 4.29 24.98 0.46
C ALA A 246 3.11 24.92 1.45
N LEU A 247 3.00 23.85 2.24
CA LEU A 247 1.93 23.67 3.21
C LEU A 247 2.14 24.51 4.48
N THR A 248 3.36 24.57 5.01
CA THR A 248 3.69 25.36 6.21
C THR A 248 3.76 26.87 5.94
N ALA A 249 3.67 27.32 4.68
CA ALA A 249 3.57 28.74 4.36
C ALA A 249 2.33 29.41 4.96
N SER A 250 1.24 28.66 5.15
CA SER A 250 0.02 29.13 5.83
C SER A 250 -0.32 28.32 7.07
N ALA A 251 -0.02 27.02 7.10
CA ALA A 251 -0.44 26.14 8.18
C ALA A 251 0.40 26.37 9.45
N SER A 252 -0.26 26.36 10.60
CA SER A 252 0.38 26.46 11.92
C SER A 252 0.72 25.10 12.52
N GLY A 253 0.24 24.01 11.91
CA GLY A 253 0.56 22.64 12.29
C GLY A 253 0.25 21.65 11.18
N GLY A 254 0.68 20.41 11.36
CA GLY A 254 0.37 19.32 10.46
C GLY A 254 0.85 17.97 10.98
N VAL A 255 0.46 16.90 10.30
CA VAL A 255 0.91 15.54 10.58
C VAL A 255 1.53 14.92 9.34
N VAL A 256 2.70 14.31 9.51
CA VAL A 256 3.38 13.58 8.44
C VAL A 256 3.56 12.11 8.80
N PHE A 257 3.62 11.27 7.79
CA PHE A 257 3.75 9.83 7.94
C PHE A 257 5.01 9.37 7.22
N ASN A 258 5.77 8.48 7.85
CA ASN A 258 6.87 7.82 7.16
C ASN A 258 6.35 6.71 6.22
N ILE A 259 7.27 6.14 5.46
CA ILE A 259 6.99 5.09 4.49
C ILE A 259 7.17 3.73 5.18
N PRO A 260 6.16 2.86 5.19
CA PRO A 260 6.23 1.55 5.81
C PRO A 260 7.02 0.56 4.95
N ASP A 261 7.35 -0.61 5.51
CA ASP A 261 8.04 -1.70 4.79
C ASP A 261 7.11 -2.26 3.70
N VAL A 262 7.21 -1.73 2.48
CA VAL A 262 6.25 -2.01 1.39
C VAL A 262 6.23 -3.48 0.95
N THR A 263 7.28 -4.25 1.28
CA THR A 263 7.38 -5.67 0.99
C THR A 263 6.73 -6.57 2.06
N SER A 264 6.27 -6.02 3.19
CA SER A 264 5.62 -6.80 4.27
C SER A 264 4.08 -6.83 4.17
N ILE A 265 3.51 -6.24 3.13
CA ILE A 265 2.07 -6.22 2.86
C ILE A 265 1.59 -7.57 2.28
N PRO A 266 0.27 -7.87 2.33
CA PRO A 266 -0.28 -9.10 1.76
C PRO A 266 0.07 -9.33 0.29
N PHE A 267 0.31 -8.26 -0.47
CA PHE A 267 0.73 -8.35 -1.86
C PHE A 267 1.98 -9.22 -2.08
N PHE A 268 2.87 -9.32 -1.10
CA PHE A 268 4.11 -10.11 -1.19
C PHE A 268 4.15 -11.33 -0.27
N THR A 269 3.22 -11.41 0.70
CA THR A 269 3.23 -12.45 1.75
C THR A 269 2.15 -13.52 1.54
N THR A 270 1.32 -13.38 0.51
CA THR A 270 0.22 -14.33 0.23
C THR A 270 0.66 -15.54 -0.58
N VAL A 271 1.55 -15.36 -1.58
CA VAL A 271 1.97 -16.44 -2.47
C VAL A 271 3.27 -17.05 -1.94
N PRO A 272 3.29 -18.34 -1.55
CA PRO A 272 4.50 -18.95 -1.01
C PRO A 272 5.50 -19.31 -2.11
N TYR A 273 6.80 -19.22 -1.79
CA TYR A 273 7.88 -19.57 -2.73
C TYR A 273 7.85 -21.04 -3.22
N ASN A 274 7.21 -21.93 -2.47
CA ASN A 274 7.11 -23.37 -2.72
C ASN A 274 5.68 -23.83 -3.08
N ALA A 275 5.00 -23.08 -3.94
CA ALA A 275 3.60 -23.33 -4.30
C ALA A 275 3.35 -24.53 -5.24
N ILE A 276 4.38 -25.25 -5.72
CA ILE A 276 4.21 -26.31 -6.74
C ILE A 276 4.06 -27.70 -6.11
N PRO A 277 2.86 -28.31 -6.05
CA PRO A 277 2.69 -29.72 -5.71
C PRO A 277 3.07 -30.63 -6.89
N LEU A 278 3.90 -31.66 -6.67
CA LEU A 278 4.18 -32.71 -7.65
C LEU A 278 4.04 -34.11 -7.04
N ASP A 279 3.59 -35.07 -7.85
CA ASP A 279 3.76 -36.49 -7.54
C ASP A 279 5.17 -36.99 -7.90
N GLU A 280 5.52 -38.18 -7.41
CA GLU A 280 6.87 -38.76 -7.60
C GLU A 280 7.22 -38.97 -9.08
N ALA A 281 6.25 -39.40 -9.89
CA ALA A 281 6.48 -39.67 -11.32
C ALA A 281 6.73 -38.37 -12.11
N THR A 282 5.96 -37.32 -11.81
CA THR A 282 6.08 -36.01 -12.43
C THR A 282 7.38 -35.34 -12.01
N ALA A 283 7.74 -35.37 -10.73
CA ALA A 283 9.02 -34.84 -10.25
C ALA A 283 10.22 -35.52 -10.94
N ALA A 284 10.20 -36.85 -11.07
CA ALA A 284 11.24 -37.58 -11.79
C ALA A 284 11.32 -37.19 -13.29
N GLY A 285 10.17 -37.01 -13.94
CA GLY A 285 10.08 -36.57 -15.33
C GLY A 285 10.67 -35.17 -15.56
N VAL A 286 10.31 -34.21 -14.69
CA VAL A 286 10.82 -32.84 -14.75
C VAL A 286 12.33 -32.81 -14.48
N ASN A 287 12.82 -33.54 -13.47
CA ASN A 287 14.25 -33.65 -13.19
C ASN A 287 15.04 -34.21 -14.37
N GLN A 288 14.47 -35.18 -15.09
CA GLN A 288 15.09 -35.72 -16.30
C GLN A 288 15.26 -34.66 -17.40
N ALA A 289 14.35 -33.69 -17.51
CA ALA A 289 14.47 -32.56 -18.42
C ALA A 289 15.60 -31.59 -18.02
N TYR A 290 15.87 -31.45 -16.71
CA TYR A 290 16.94 -30.58 -16.19
C TYR A 290 18.34 -31.22 -16.16
N VAL A 291 18.49 -32.52 -16.45
CA VAL A 291 19.80 -33.21 -16.42
C VAL A 291 20.86 -32.49 -17.25
N GLN A 292 20.53 -32.06 -18.47
CA GLN A 292 21.48 -31.37 -19.33
C GLN A 292 21.87 -29.99 -18.78
N TYR A 293 20.88 -29.25 -18.27
CA TYR A 293 21.08 -27.95 -17.66
C TYR A 293 22.01 -28.05 -16.42
N ASN A 294 21.65 -28.90 -15.46
CA ASN A 294 22.44 -29.14 -14.25
C ASN A 294 23.85 -29.68 -14.56
N GLY A 295 23.97 -30.55 -15.58
CA GLY A 295 25.26 -31.06 -16.03
C GLY A 295 26.16 -29.98 -16.63
N ALA A 296 25.61 -29.03 -17.38
CA ALA A 296 26.36 -27.90 -17.92
C ALA A 296 26.86 -26.99 -16.80
N LEU A 297 26.03 -26.68 -15.79
CA LEU A 297 26.42 -25.88 -14.63
C LEU A 297 27.61 -26.49 -13.88
N ALA A 298 27.61 -27.81 -13.68
CA ALA A 298 28.73 -28.51 -13.07
C ALA A 298 30.05 -28.33 -13.84
N GLN A 299 29.99 -28.29 -15.18
CA GLN A 299 31.17 -28.03 -16.00
C GLN A 299 31.65 -26.57 -15.89
N TYR A 300 30.75 -25.59 -15.91
CA TYR A 300 31.13 -24.18 -15.71
C TYR A 300 31.77 -23.95 -14.35
N ALA A 301 31.25 -24.58 -13.29
CA ALA A 301 31.86 -24.54 -11.97
C ALA A 301 33.25 -25.18 -11.95
N ALA A 302 33.42 -26.34 -12.59
CA ALA A 302 34.71 -27.03 -12.68
C ALA A 302 35.77 -26.22 -13.47
N LEU A 303 35.33 -25.41 -14.43
CA LEU A 303 36.17 -24.49 -15.19
C LEU A 303 36.41 -23.14 -14.48
N GLY A 304 35.79 -22.91 -13.32
CA GLY A 304 35.90 -21.67 -12.55
C GLY A 304 35.17 -20.47 -13.18
N VAL A 305 34.21 -20.72 -14.08
CA VAL A 305 33.39 -19.66 -14.71
C VAL A 305 32.33 -19.15 -13.73
N ILE A 306 31.79 -20.04 -12.90
CA ILE A 306 30.89 -19.72 -11.78
C ILE A 306 31.43 -20.33 -10.50
N THR A 307 30.99 -19.80 -9.36
CA THR A 307 31.32 -20.36 -8.05
C THR A 307 30.57 -21.67 -7.80
N THR A 308 31.01 -22.41 -6.77
CA THR A 308 30.32 -23.64 -6.34
C THR A 308 28.93 -23.29 -5.79
N GLU A 309 28.84 -22.15 -5.12
CA GLU A 309 27.63 -21.58 -4.53
C GLU A 309 26.61 -21.20 -5.61
N GLU A 310 27.05 -20.53 -6.69
CA GLU A 310 26.16 -20.18 -7.79
C GLU A 310 25.67 -21.42 -8.55
N ARG A 311 26.54 -22.43 -8.75
CA ARG A 311 26.11 -23.71 -9.32
C ARG A 311 25.01 -24.35 -8.48
N ASP A 312 25.18 -24.38 -7.16
CA ASP A 312 24.21 -24.99 -6.25
C ASP A 312 22.89 -24.22 -6.25
N ALA A 313 22.94 -22.89 -6.23
CA ALA A 313 21.74 -22.05 -6.34
C ALA A 313 20.97 -22.33 -7.64
N ARG A 314 21.66 -22.47 -8.77
CA ARG A 314 21.04 -22.75 -10.07
C ARG A 314 20.60 -24.21 -10.26
N THR A 315 21.04 -25.15 -9.43
CA THR A 315 20.73 -26.56 -9.64
C THR A 315 19.25 -26.81 -9.37
N ILE A 316 18.51 -27.21 -10.41
CA ILE A 316 17.07 -27.44 -10.31
C ILE A 316 16.80 -28.88 -9.91
N ASN A 317 16.03 -29.08 -8.84
CA ASN A 317 15.64 -30.41 -8.39
C ASN A 317 14.25 -30.43 -7.74
N PHE A 318 13.37 -31.26 -8.27
CA PHE A 318 12.03 -31.51 -7.77
C PHE A 318 11.92 -32.82 -7.00
N THR A 319 10.99 -32.87 -6.05
CA THR A 319 10.65 -34.06 -5.25
C THR A 319 9.14 -34.20 -5.14
N ALA A 320 8.64 -35.36 -4.66
CA ALA A 320 7.21 -35.50 -4.37
C ALA A 320 6.80 -34.56 -3.23
N GLY A 321 5.70 -33.81 -3.40
CA GLY A 321 5.22 -32.80 -2.46
C GLY A 321 5.36 -31.36 -2.98
N GLN A 322 5.44 -30.40 -2.07
CA GLN A 322 5.60 -28.97 -2.39
C GLN A 322 7.04 -28.66 -2.80
N ASN A 323 7.22 -28.00 -3.93
CA ASN A 323 8.51 -27.62 -4.48
C ASN A 323 8.60 -26.11 -4.69
N ALA A 324 9.82 -25.60 -4.55
CA ALA A 324 10.16 -24.23 -4.92
C ALA A 324 9.90 -23.98 -6.40
N ILE A 325 9.32 -22.81 -6.67
CA ILE A 325 9.02 -22.29 -8.01
C ILE A 325 10.34 -22.00 -8.73
N VAL A 326 10.45 -22.37 -10.00
CA VAL A 326 11.58 -21.94 -10.84
C VAL A 326 11.36 -20.50 -11.28
N ILE A 327 12.32 -19.63 -11.03
CA ILE A 327 12.29 -18.19 -11.35
C ILE A 327 13.45 -17.82 -12.27
N GLU A 328 13.30 -16.72 -13.00
CA GLU A 328 14.42 -15.97 -13.57
C GLU A 328 15.12 -15.19 -12.45
N ASP A 329 16.45 -15.10 -12.52
CA ASP A 329 17.26 -14.31 -11.60
C ASP A 329 18.39 -13.63 -12.40
N GLU A 330 18.20 -12.34 -12.66
CA GLU A 330 19.05 -11.51 -13.48
C GLU A 330 20.43 -11.21 -12.86
N ASN A 331 20.58 -11.40 -11.54
CA ASN A 331 21.85 -11.27 -10.82
C ASN A 331 22.80 -12.45 -11.03
N LEU A 332 22.30 -13.57 -11.57
CA LEU A 332 23.13 -14.71 -11.93
C LEU A 332 24.11 -14.37 -13.08
N THR A 333 25.30 -14.99 -13.09
CA THR A 333 26.35 -14.78 -14.10
C THR A 333 25.85 -15.10 -15.52
N THR A 334 26.08 -14.25 -16.53
CA THR A 334 25.74 -14.64 -17.92
C THR A 334 26.64 -15.79 -18.40
N LEU A 335 26.03 -16.90 -18.80
CA LEU A 335 26.72 -18.10 -19.31
C LEU A 335 26.38 -18.32 -20.78
N LEU A 336 27.37 -18.61 -21.60
CA LEU A 336 27.18 -18.85 -23.04
C LEU A 336 27.46 -20.30 -23.37
N ASN A 337 26.55 -20.96 -24.08
CA ASN A 337 26.76 -22.28 -24.62
C ASN A 337 27.94 -22.24 -25.62
N PRO A 338 29.02 -23.01 -25.39
CA PRO A 338 30.25 -22.91 -26.18
C PRO A 338 30.08 -23.38 -27.63
N THR A 339 28.99 -24.09 -27.95
CA THR A 339 28.75 -24.66 -29.29
C THR A 339 28.03 -23.69 -30.20
N ASN A 340 27.06 -22.93 -29.69
CA ASN A 340 26.19 -22.06 -30.49
C ASN A 340 26.19 -20.59 -30.03
N GLY A 341 26.90 -20.26 -28.95
CA GLY A 341 27.00 -18.91 -28.40
C GLY A 341 25.72 -18.38 -27.75
N GLN A 342 24.66 -19.20 -27.62
CA GLN A 342 23.41 -18.78 -26.99
C GLN A 342 23.58 -18.70 -25.47
N GLU A 343 22.93 -17.70 -24.86
CA GLU A 343 22.89 -17.58 -23.41
C GLU A 343 22.13 -18.77 -22.80
N ILE A 344 22.70 -19.32 -21.74
CA ILE A 344 22.06 -20.32 -20.90
C ILE A 344 21.13 -19.58 -19.94
N PRO A 345 19.86 -20.01 -19.80
CA PRO A 345 18.91 -19.33 -18.93
C PRO A 345 19.44 -19.09 -17.52
N LYS A 346 19.26 -17.85 -17.06
CA LYS A 346 19.53 -17.42 -15.69
C LYS A 346 18.35 -17.79 -14.79
N ILE A 347 18.28 -19.07 -14.43
CA ILE A 347 17.19 -19.61 -13.65
C ILE A 347 17.70 -20.31 -12.40
N ARG A 348 16.88 -20.28 -11.36
CA ARG A 348 17.05 -21.08 -10.15
C ARG A 348 15.70 -21.43 -9.55
N GLN A 349 15.69 -22.33 -8.58
CA GLN A 349 14.54 -22.46 -7.70
C GLN A 349 14.52 -21.31 -6.69
N ALA A 350 13.33 -20.78 -6.42
CA ALA A 350 13.09 -19.78 -5.40
C ALA A 350 13.47 -20.29 -4.01
N THR A 351 13.80 -19.35 -3.15
CA THR A 351 14.13 -19.50 -1.74
C THR A 351 13.06 -18.84 -0.88
N PRO A 352 13.04 -19.08 0.44
CA PRO A 352 12.15 -18.34 1.35
C PRO A 352 12.35 -16.82 1.35
N ASP A 353 13.49 -16.32 0.84
CA ASP A 353 13.81 -14.90 0.79
C ASP A 353 13.29 -14.23 -0.50
N ASP A 354 12.78 -14.99 -1.47
CA ASP A 354 12.14 -14.45 -2.67
C ASP A 354 10.66 -14.16 -2.41
N LEU A 355 10.21 -12.96 -2.81
CA LEU A 355 8.84 -12.50 -2.56
C LEU A 355 8.02 -12.50 -3.86
N PHE A 356 6.99 -13.34 -3.91
CA PHE A 356 6.11 -13.40 -5.06
C PHE A 356 5.01 -12.35 -4.96
N VAL A 357 4.78 -11.62 -6.06
CA VAL A 357 3.66 -10.67 -6.14
C VAL A 357 2.33 -11.42 -6.13
N LEU A 358 1.29 -10.83 -5.55
CA LEU A 358 -0.02 -11.47 -5.41
C LEU A 358 -0.62 -11.89 -6.75
N THR A 359 -0.39 -11.12 -7.82
CA THR A 359 -0.89 -11.41 -9.17
C THR A 359 -0.29 -12.69 -9.77
N SER A 360 0.86 -13.15 -9.29
CA SER A 360 1.49 -14.41 -9.71
C SER A 360 0.64 -15.65 -9.35
N SER A 361 -0.26 -15.54 -8.37
CA SER A 361 -1.21 -16.61 -8.01
C SER A 361 -2.08 -17.07 -9.18
N SER A 362 -2.31 -16.20 -10.16
CA SER A 362 -3.13 -16.52 -11.34
C SER A 362 -2.39 -17.27 -12.45
N ILE A 363 -1.05 -17.31 -12.41
CA ILE A 363 -0.21 -17.88 -13.48
C ILE A 363 0.64 -19.07 -13.03
N ILE A 364 1.09 -19.11 -11.77
CA ILE A 364 1.91 -20.21 -11.25
C ILE A 364 1.15 -21.55 -11.38
N GLY A 365 1.82 -22.57 -11.90
CA GLY A 365 1.24 -23.91 -12.10
C GLY A 365 0.33 -24.04 -13.32
N THR A 366 0.07 -22.97 -14.06
CA THR A 366 -0.67 -23.00 -15.33
C THR A 366 0.26 -23.27 -16.52
N LEU A 367 -0.31 -23.62 -17.69
CA LEU A 367 0.48 -23.83 -18.91
C LEU A 367 0.74 -22.50 -19.64
N ALA A 368 2.01 -22.16 -19.88
CA ALA A 368 2.39 -21.04 -20.73
C ALA A 368 1.98 -21.23 -22.20
N ASP A 369 1.98 -22.49 -22.67
CA ASP A 369 1.45 -22.92 -23.97
C ASP A 369 0.42 -24.03 -23.71
N PRO A 370 -0.90 -23.78 -23.94
CA PRO A 370 -1.96 -24.77 -23.71
C PRO A 370 -1.78 -26.08 -24.49
N SER A 371 -0.94 -26.11 -25.53
CA SER A 371 -0.65 -27.30 -26.33
C SER A 371 0.59 -28.07 -25.87
N ASN A 372 1.37 -27.53 -24.93
CA ASN A 372 2.61 -28.12 -24.43
C ASN A 372 2.52 -28.47 -22.93
N PRO A 373 2.30 -29.74 -22.57
CA PRO A 373 2.24 -30.15 -21.15
C PRO A 373 3.50 -29.85 -20.34
N ASN A 374 4.66 -29.63 -20.98
CA ASN A 374 5.91 -29.30 -20.29
C ASN A 374 6.06 -27.80 -20.01
N SER A 375 5.13 -26.95 -20.46
CA SER A 375 5.24 -25.50 -20.31
C SER A 375 4.62 -24.98 -19.01
N VAL A 376 4.59 -25.79 -17.95
CA VAL A 376 4.03 -25.37 -16.65
C VAL A 376 4.89 -24.23 -16.10
N ILE A 377 4.27 -23.08 -15.84
CA ILE A 377 4.93 -21.88 -15.30
C ILE A 377 5.34 -22.15 -13.85
N GLY A 378 6.59 -21.84 -13.52
CA GLY A 378 7.23 -22.17 -12.25
C GLY A 378 7.82 -23.58 -12.19
N VAL A 379 7.76 -24.35 -13.28
CA VAL A 379 8.30 -25.72 -13.35
C VAL A 379 9.15 -25.93 -14.60
N GLY A 380 8.56 -25.86 -15.79
CA GLY A 380 9.27 -26.00 -17.06
C GLY A 380 9.51 -24.67 -17.77
N VAL A 381 8.71 -23.66 -17.45
CA VAL A 381 8.92 -22.25 -17.83
C VAL A 381 9.17 -21.48 -16.54
N PRO A 382 10.30 -20.74 -16.40
CA PRO A 382 10.54 -19.96 -15.20
C PRO A 382 9.49 -18.85 -15.06
N VAL A 383 9.18 -18.47 -13.82
CA VAL A 383 8.45 -17.25 -13.54
C VAL A 383 9.38 -16.08 -13.85
N GLY A 384 8.91 -15.18 -14.72
CA GLY A 384 9.66 -13.98 -15.09
C GLY A 384 9.71 -12.94 -13.99
N ASP A 385 10.68 -12.04 -14.12
CA ASP A 385 11.01 -10.95 -13.20
C ASP A 385 9.77 -10.21 -12.66
N GLN A 386 8.82 -9.87 -13.54
CA GLN A 386 7.64 -9.08 -13.17
C GLN A 386 6.71 -9.68 -12.11
N TYR A 387 6.97 -10.92 -11.66
CA TYR A 387 6.17 -11.66 -10.71
C TYR A 387 6.91 -12.04 -9.41
N VAL A 388 8.20 -11.71 -9.28
CA VAL A 388 9.01 -12.06 -8.12
C VAL A 388 9.96 -10.93 -7.79
N LEU A 389 10.18 -10.67 -6.50
CA LEU A 389 11.24 -9.80 -6.02
C LEU A 389 12.33 -10.63 -5.38
N ILE A 390 13.55 -10.54 -5.91
CA ILE A 390 14.71 -11.22 -5.34
C ILE A 390 15.36 -10.39 -4.22
N PRO A 391 16.21 -10.99 -3.36
CA PRO A 391 16.76 -10.29 -2.19
C PRO A 391 17.54 -9.01 -2.50
N GLU A 392 18.23 -8.96 -3.64
CA GLU A 392 18.98 -7.78 -4.08
C GLU A 392 18.06 -6.59 -4.36
N GLU A 393 16.90 -6.83 -4.95
CA GLU A 393 15.89 -5.81 -5.25
C GLU A 393 15.21 -5.31 -3.98
N GLN A 394 14.94 -6.23 -3.05
CA GLN A 394 14.45 -5.88 -1.72
C GLN A 394 15.46 -4.99 -0.96
N ALA A 395 16.76 -5.22 -1.14
CA ALA A 395 17.80 -4.39 -0.55
C ALA A 395 17.84 -2.96 -1.14
N MET A 396 17.59 -2.81 -2.44
CA MET A 396 17.44 -1.49 -3.09
C MET A 396 16.24 -0.74 -2.52
N ILE A 397 15.08 -1.40 -2.39
CA ILE A 397 13.87 -0.85 -1.78
C ILE A 397 14.15 -0.37 -0.34
N ALA A 398 14.76 -1.23 0.49
CA ALA A 398 15.06 -0.91 1.89
C ALA A 398 16.02 0.28 2.03
N THR A 399 17.03 0.37 1.14
CA THR A 399 18.01 1.47 1.14
C THR A 399 17.37 2.81 0.79
N ALA A 400 16.53 2.84 -0.25
CA ALA A 400 15.79 4.04 -0.64
C ALA A 400 14.80 4.48 0.45
N GLN A 401 14.02 3.53 0.98
CA GLN A 401 13.06 3.78 2.05
C GLN A 401 13.71 4.39 3.30
N ALA A 402 14.86 3.84 3.74
CA ALA A 402 15.58 4.37 4.90
C ALA A 402 16.02 5.84 4.67
N SER A 403 16.46 6.17 3.45
CA SER A 403 16.87 7.52 3.08
C SER A 403 15.69 8.50 3.05
N TYR A 404 14.55 8.08 2.49
CA TYR A 404 13.32 8.86 2.47
C TYR A 404 12.78 9.12 3.88
N ASN A 405 12.71 8.08 4.71
CA ASN A 405 12.23 8.17 6.08
C ASN A 405 13.10 9.09 6.94
N ALA A 406 14.42 9.11 6.72
CA ALA A 406 15.31 10.06 7.37
C ALA A 406 14.99 11.51 6.99
N THR A 407 14.63 11.76 5.72
CA THR A 407 14.21 13.09 5.25
C THR A 407 12.87 13.50 5.87
N ILE A 408 11.86 12.62 5.82
CA ILE A 408 10.53 12.88 6.40
C ILE A 408 10.66 13.21 7.89
N GLN A 409 11.39 12.39 8.65
CA GLN A 409 11.59 12.59 10.08
C GLN A 409 12.35 13.88 10.38
N GLY A 410 13.41 14.17 9.62
CA GLY A 410 14.19 15.41 9.78
C GLY A 410 13.35 16.66 9.53
N LEU A 411 12.51 16.66 8.50
CA LEU A 411 11.62 17.78 8.18
C LEU A 411 10.45 17.91 9.17
N ALA A 412 9.92 16.78 9.67
CA ALA A 412 8.92 16.79 10.74
C ALA A 412 9.47 17.51 11.99
N GLN A 413 10.67 17.13 12.43
CA GLN A 413 11.34 17.74 13.58
C GLN A 413 11.65 19.22 13.35
N ALA A 414 12.20 19.56 12.17
CA ALA A 414 12.58 20.94 11.84
C ALA A 414 11.38 21.91 11.81
N ASN A 415 10.19 21.40 11.50
CA ASN A 415 8.96 22.21 11.39
C ASN A 415 7.98 21.99 12.55
N GLY A 416 8.33 21.19 13.57
CA GLY A 416 7.43 20.90 14.71
C GLY A 416 6.14 20.21 14.32
N LEU A 417 6.20 19.30 13.34
CA LEU A 417 5.04 18.55 12.84
C LEU A 417 4.83 17.27 13.65
N ALA A 418 3.58 16.87 13.82
CA ALA A 418 3.27 15.55 14.33
C ALA A 418 3.80 14.48 13.37
N PHE A 419 4.30 13.37 13.91
CA PHE A 419 4.93 12.31 13.13
C PHE A 419 4.29 10.96 13.44
N VAL A 420 3.83 10.26 12.41
CA VAL A 420 3.29 8.90 12.51
C VAL A 420 4.29 7.92 11.93
N ASP A 421 4.73 6.97 12.77
CA ASP A 421 5.61 5.88 12.36
C ASP A 421 4.80 4.71 11.75
N ALA A 422 4.36 4.90 10.50
CA ALA A 422 3.67 3.89 9.72
C ALA A 422 4.49 2.60 9.55
N ARG A 423 5.83 2.70 9.53
CA ARG A 423 6.73 1.54 9.48
C ARG A 423 6.61 0.69 10.74
N ALA A 424 6.68 1.30 11.93
CA ALA A 424 6.49 0.58 13.19
C ALA A 424 5.09 -0.05 13.28
N ILE A 425 4.06 0.67 12.83
CA ILE A 425 2.67 0.17 12.79
C ILE A 425 2.56 -1.08 11.92
N LEU A 426 3.11 -1.05 10.70
CA LEU A 426 3.02 -2.19 9.79
C LEU A 426 3.79 -3.40 10.32
N ASN A 427 4.96 -3.17 10.93
CA ASN A 427 5.76 -4.25 11.52
C ASN A 427 5.02 -4.91 12.70
N GLN A 428 4.39 -4.11 13.56
CA GLN A 428 3.54 -4.65 14.63
C GLN A 428 2.38 -5.48 14.08
N LEU A 429 1.71 -4.97 13.03
CA LEU A 429 0.59 -5.66 12.38
C LEU A 429 1.01 -7.02 11.80
N ALA A 430 2.19 -7.09 11.17
CA ALA A 430 2.73 -8.31 10.58
C ALA A 430 3.19 -9.33 11.63
N GLU A 431 3.81 -8.88 12.73
CA GLU A 431 4.37 -9.78 13.75
C GLU A 431 3.34 -10.30 14.75
N SER A 432 2.43 -9.43 15.21
CA SER A 432 1.57 -9.72 16.37
C SER A 432 0.09 -9.40 16.15
N GLY A 433 -0.24 -8.72 15.07
CA GLY A 433 -1.55 -8.12 14.88
C GLY A 433 -1.79 -6.92 15.82
N ILE A 434 -2.97 -6.32 15.68
CA ILE A 434 -3.36 -5.11 16.41
C ILE A 434 -4.74 -5.35 17.01
N ALA A 435 -4.80 -5.41 18.33
CA ALA A 435 -6.07 -5.55 19.04
C ALA A 435 -6.90 -4.26 18.94
N PHE A 436 -8.21 -4.42 18.80
CA PHE A 436 -9.18 -3.33 18.91
C PHE A 436 -10.44 -3.87 19.58
N ASP A 437 -11.36 -2.98 19.95
CA ASP A 437 -12.62 -3.40 20.56
C ASP A 437 -13.39 -4.33 19.61
N ALA A 438 -13.68 -5.55 20.09
CA ALA A 438 -14.33 -6.62 19.35
C ALA A 438 -13.47 -7.38 18.30
N GLY A 439 -12.14 -7.21 18.25
CA GLY A 439 -11.33 -8.07 17.37
C GLY A 439 -9.82 -7.83 17.36
N THR A 440 -9.18 -8.38 16.33
CA THR A 440 -7.76 -8.18 16.05
C THR A 440 -7.58 -8.00 14.55
N LEU A 441 -6.86 -6.95 14.17
CA LEU A 441 -6.39 -6.71 12.81
C LEU A 441 -5.11 -7.51 12.57
N THR A 442 -5.02 -8.21 11.45
CA THR A 442 -3.79 -8.86 10.97
C THR A 442 -3.55 -8.53 9.50
N SER A 443 -2.34 -8.79 9.02
CA SER A 443 -1.98 -8.69 7.60
C SER A 443 -2.42 -9.91 6.76
N THR A 444 -3.23 -10.82 7.32
CA THR A 444 -3.72 -11.98 6.55
C THR A 444 -4.62 -11.51 5.41
N PHE A 445 -4.26 -11.86 4.16
CA PHE A 445 -5.01 -11.45 2.98
C PHE A 445 -6.50 -11.87 3.07
N ALA A 446 -7.39 -10.97 2.66
CA ALA A 446 -8.85 -11.10 2.68
C ALA A 446 -9.54 -11.27 4.05
N THR A 447 -8.91 -11.94 5.03
CA THR A 447 -9.56 -12.30 6.32
C THR A 447 -9.00 -11.57 7.54
N GLY A 448 -7.80 -10.98 7.43
CA GLY A 448 -7.13 -10.28 8.54
C GLY A 448 -7.72 -8.91 8.87
N GLY A 449 -8.56 -8.39 7.99
CA GLY A 449 -9.33 -7.17 8.23
C GLY A 449 -8.58 -5.87 7.98
N ALA A 450 -7.24 -5.86 8.00
CA ALA A 450 -6.44 -4.65 7.83
C ALA A 450 -6.31 -4.19 6.37
N PHE A 451 -6.13 -5.14 5.45
CA PHE A 451 -5.90 -4.86 4.02
C PHE A 451 -7.09 -5.27 3.15
N SER A 452 -7.29 -4.48 2.10
CA SER A 452 -8.30 -4.66 1.07
C SER A 452 -7.89 -5.73 0.04
N LEU A 453 -8.76 -6.01 -0.93
CA LEU A 453 -8.58 -7.11 -1.87
C LEU A 453 -7.48 -6.92 -2.92
N ASP A 454 -6.88 -5.73 -3.00
CA ASP A 454 -5.66 -5.53 -3.78
C ASP A 454 -4.38 -5.96 -3.05
N GLY A 455 -4.48 -6.31 -1.76
CA GLY A 455 -3.34 -6.72 -0.94
C GLY A 455 -2.35 -5.61 -0.60
N VAL A 456 -2.69 -4.35 -0.92
CA VAL A 456 -1.83 -3.17 -0.77
C VAL A 456 -2.47 -2.14 0.15
N HIS A 457 -3.71 -1.75 -0.13
CA HIS A 457 -4.37 -0.64 0.55
C HIS A 457 -5.14 -1.11 1.78
N PRO A 458 -5.24 -0.28 2.84
CA PRO A 458 -6.07 -0.58 4.00
C PRO A 458 -7.55 -0.74 3.64
N THR A 459 -8.28 -1.53 4.41
CA THR A 459 -9.75 -1.49 4.43
C THR A 459 -10.23 -0.23 5.16
N PRO A 460 -11.55 0.10 5.13
CA PRO A 460 -12.12 1.12 6.02
C PRO A 460 -11.68 0.97 7.48
N ARG A 461 -11.61 -0.27 8.00
CA ARG A 461 -11.13 -0.55 9.34
C ARG A 461 -9.64 -0.28 9.53
N GLY A 462 -8.81 -0.63 8.55
CA GLY A 462 -7.39 -0.28 8.56
C GLY A 462 -7.17 1.24 8.55
N TYR A 463 -7.96 1.98 7.76
CA TYR A 463 -7.92 3.44 7.74
C TYR A 463 -8.37 4.08 9.05
N ALA A 464 -9.40 3.53 9.71
CA ALA A 464 -9.81 4.00 11.04
C ALA A 464 -8.70 3.84 12.08
N TYR A 465 -7.99 2.72 12.06
CA TYR A 465 -6.82 2.54 12.92
C TYR A 465 -5.72 3.57 12.62
N LEU A 466 -5.38 3.79 11.34
CA LEU A 466 -4.39 4.80 10.94
C LEU A 466 -4.80 6.22 11.35
N ALA A 467 -6.09 6.56 11.25
CA ALA A 467 -6.61 7.83 11.73
C ALA A 467 -6.41 7.98 13.25
N ASN A 468 -6.63 6.93 14.04
CA ASN A 468 -6.35 6.95 15.48
C ASN A 468 -4.86 7.14 15.80
N GLN A 469 -3.95 6.57 15.01
CA GLN A 469 -2.51 6.78 15.17
C GLN A 469 -2.11 8.23 14.87
N ALA A 470 -2.72 8.84 13.85
CA ALA A 470 -2.53 10.25 13.56
C ALA A 470 -3.12 11.14 14.68
N ILE A 471 -4.32 10.84 15.19
CA ILE A 471 -4.91 11.55 16.33
C ILE A 471 -4.00 11.48 17.56
N ALA A 472 -3.43 10.32 17.86
CA ALA A 472 -2.48 10.16 18.96
C ALA A 472 -1.26 11.08 18.80
N ALA A 473 -0.63 11.07 17.62
CA ALA A 473 0.53 11.92 17.33
C ALA A 473 0.17 13.42 17.39
N ILE A 474 -1.02 13.81 16.93
CA ILE A 474 -1.53 15.19 16.96
C ILE A 474 -1.80 15.63 18.40
N ASN A 475 -2.43 14.78 19.22
CA ASN A 475 -2.67 15.05 20.64
C ASN A 475 -1.35 15.25 21.40
N GLU A 476 -0.36 14.38 21.15
CA GLU A 476 0.97 14.49 21.76
C GLU A 476 1.71 15.77 21.34
N THR A 477 1.70 16.09 20.05
CA THR A 477 2.48 17.21 19.51
C THR A 477 1.87 18.58 19.85
N TYR A 478 0.55 18.69 19.75
CA TYR A 478 -0.16 19.98 19.86
C TYR A 478 -0.89 20.16 21.19
N GLY A 479 -0.84 19.17 22.10
CA GLY A 479 -1.60 19.20 23.35
C GLY A 479 -3.11 19.25 23.14
N SER A 480 -3.58 18.75 21.99
CA SER A 480 -5.01 18.59 21.71
C SER A 480 -5.57 17.39 22.47
N THR A 481 -6.90 17.33 22.58
CA THR A 481 -7.60 16.24 23.26
C THR A 481 -8.60 15.54 22.34
N LEU A 482 -8.29 15.46 21.04
CA LEU A 482 -9.17 14.85 20.05
C LEU A 482 -9.52 13.41 20.43
N PRO A 483 -10.79 13.00 20.30
CA PRO A 483 -11.19 11.62 20.52
C PRO A 483 -10.70 10.71 19.40
N MET A 484 -10.49 9.45 19.74
CA MET A 484 -10.29 8.37 18.77
C MET A 484 -11.64 7.80 18.33
N VAL A 485 -11.70 7.26 17.12
CA VAL A 485 -12.87 6.51 16.65
C VAL A 485 -12.81 5.06 17.10
N ASN A 486 -13.97 4.43 17.25
CA ASN A 486 -14.01 2.98 17.47
C ASN A 486 -13.72 2.25 16.15
N VAL A 487 -12.58 1.57 16.09
CA VAL A 487 -12.13 0.83 14.90
C VAL A 487 -13.14 -0.25 14.49
N GLY A 488 -13.86 -0.86 15.44
CA GLY A 488 -14.84 -1.92 15.17
C GLY A 488 -16.07 -1.46 14.37
N ASP A 489 -16.38 -0.16 14.38
CA ASP A 489 -17.53 0.40 13.66
C ASP A 489 -17.30 0.47 12.14
N TYR A 490 -16.07 0.26 11.69
CA TYR A 490 -15.68 0.32 10.29
C TYR A 490 -15.68 -1.07 9.64
N GLY A 491 -16.19 -1.12 8.41
CA GLY A 491 -16.27 -2.33 7.60
C GLY A 491 -14.91 -2.87 7.15
N THR A 492 -14.93 -4.06 6.56
CA THR A 492 -13.76 -4.70 5.96
C THR A 492 -14.06 -5.07 4.50
N VAL A 493 -13.39 -6.08 3.95
CA VAL A 493 -13.63 -6.65 2.63
C VAL A 493 -15.12 -6.93 2.40
N ASN A 494 -15.62 -6.50 1.24
CA ASN A 494 -16.99 -6.74 0.82
C ASN A 494 -17.11 -8.08 0.08
N ILE A 495 -18.13 -8.85 0.43
CA ILE A 495 -18.53 -10.05 -0.30
C ILE A 495 -19.45 -9.63 -1.45
N SER A 496 -19.23 -10.16 -2.64
CA SER A 496 -20.21 -10.05 -3.73
C SER A 496 -21.38 -10.96 -3.39
N ASN A 497 -22.47 -10.42 -2.84
CA ASN A 497 -23.74 -11.15 -2.76
C ASN A 497 -24.42 -11.17 -4.13
#